data_AF-A0A6N7GMJ7-F1
#
_entry.id   AF-A0A6N7GMJ7-F1
#
_cell.length_a   1.000
_cell.length_b   1.000
_cell.length_c   1.000
_cell.angle_alpha   90.00
_cell.angle_beta   90.00
_cell.angle_gamma   90.00
#
_symmetry.space_group_name_H-M   'P 1'
#
loop_
_entity.id
_entity.type
_entity.pdbx_description
1 polymer ?
#
loop_
_entity_poly.entity_id
_entity_poly.type
_entity_poly.pdbx_seq_one_letter_code
_entity_poly.pdbx_strand_id
1 'polypeptide(L)'
;FGPISFLVATDSTEQSLELFRRIVGAQGALTAGVYSTDEKVLDATELAAMEVGVHLSCNLTGGVFVNQSAAFSDFHATGANPAANAALTDGAYVANRFRIVQSRRHA
;
A
#
# COMPACT_ATOMS: atom_id res chain seq x y z
N PHE A 1 -17.76 -10.64 4.31
CA PHE A 1 -16.44 -10.92 3.73
C PHE A 1 -15.59 -11.58 4.81
N GLY A 2 -15.02 -12.75 4.53
CA GLY A 2 -14.25 -13.58 5.49
C GLY A 2 -15.03 -14.81 6.01
N PRO A 3 -14.36 -15.90 6.45
CA PRO A 3 -12.94 -16.26 6.29
C PRO A 3 -12.71 -17.06 5.00
N ILE A 4 -12.42 -16.38 3.89
CA ILE A 4 -12.27 -17.00 2.57
C ILE A 4 -10.90 -16.60 2.01
N SER A 5 -10.14 -17.57 1.50
CA SER A 5 -8.87 -17.36 0.83
C SER A 5 -8.80 -18.23 -0.42
N PHE A 6 -7.96 -17.83 -1.38
CA PHE A 6 -7.68 -18.58 -2.59
C PHE A 6 -6.18 -18.83 -2.68
N LEU A 7 -5.81 -20.10 -2.90
CA LEU A 7 -4.48 -20.45 -3.38
C LEU A 7 -4.58 -20.57 -4.90
N VAL A 8 -3.95 -19.66 -5.62
CA VAL A 8 -4.03 -19.58 -7.09
C VAL A 8 -2.71 -20.02 -7.67
N ALA A 9 -2.72 -21.12 -8.42
CA ALA A 9 -1.55 -21.54 -9.19
C ALA A 9 -1.35 -20.57 -10.37
N THR A 10 -0.11 -20.14 -10.56
CA THR A 10 0.36 -19.32 -11.67
C THR A 10 1.45 -20.07 -12.41
N ASP A 11 1.66 -19.73 -13.68
CA ASP A 11 2.66 -20.34 -14.55
C ASP A 11 4.09 -19.94 -14.15
N SER A 12 4.26 -18.75 -13.56
CA SER A 12 5.55 -18.27 -13.07
C SER A 12 5.43 -17.10 -12.07
N THR A 13 6.55 -16.73 -11.45
CA THR A 13 6.65 -15.54 -10.59
C THR A 13 6.38 -14.26 -11.39
N GLU A 14 6.86 -14.18 -12.63
CA GLU A 14 6.64 -13.04 -13.52
C GLU A 14 5.14 -12.86 -13.80
N GLN A 15 4.43 -13.96 -14.10
CA GLN A 15 2.98 -13.91 -14.28
C GLN A 15 2.27 -13.48 -12.98
N SER A 16 2.75 -13.94 -11.82
CA SER A 16 2.20 -13.54 -10.52
C SER A 16 2.33 -12.02 -10.29
N LEU A 17 3.47 -11.43 -10.67
CA LEU A 17 3.70 -10.00 -10.57
C LEU A 17 2.89 -9.19 -11.59
N GLU A 18 2.69 -9.71 -12.79
CA GLU A 18 1.79 -9.10 -13.78
C GLU A 18 0.34 -9.07 -13.27
N LEU A 19 -0.14 -10.20 -12.74
CA LEU A 19 -1.47 -10.30 -12.13
C LEU A 19 -1.61 -9.36 -10.94
N PHE A 20 -0.60 -9.30 -10.08
CA PHE A 20 -0.56 -8.36 -8.95
C PHE A 20 -0.74 -6.91 -9.42
N ARG A 21 0.07 -6.46 -10.39
CA ARG A 21 -0.04 -5.10 -10.95
C ARG A 21 -1.44 -4.83 -11.49
N ARG A 22 -1.96 -5.74 -12.32
CA ARG A 22 -3.27 -5.58 -12.97
C ARG A 22 -4.41 -5.53 -11.96
N ILE A 23 -4.43 -6.44 -11.00
CA ILE A 23 -5.52 -6.57 -10.03
C ILE A 23 -5.48 -5.41 -9.03
N VAL A 24 -4.32 -5.14 -8.43
CA VAL A 24 -4.21 -4.06 -7.44
C VAL A 24 -4.41 -2.70 -8.08
N GLY A 25 -3.86 -2.47 -9.28
CA GLY A 25 -4.10 -1.22 -10.01
C GLY A 25 -5.59 -1.00 -10.34
N ALA A 26 -6.31 -2.06 -10.69
CA ALA A 26 -7.72 -1.94 -11.09
C ALA A 26 -8.71 -1.95 -9.90
N GLN A 27 -8.40 -2.67 -8.82
CA GLN A 27 -9.35 -2.92 -7.72
C GLN A 27 -8.89 -2.34 -6.38
N GLY A 28 -7.63 -1.92 -6.29
CA GLY A 28 -7.00 -1.43 -5.06
C GLY A 28 -6.64 -2.55 -4.09
N ALA A 29 -5.67 -2.25 -3.22
CA ALA A 29 -5.32 -3.07 -2.07
C ALA A 29 -4.71 -2.20 -0.96
N LEU A 30 -4.88 -2.62 0.29
CA LEU A 30 -4.26 -1.97 1.45
C LEU A 30 -2.88 -2.56 1.77
N THR A 31 -2.73 -3.87 1.59
CA THR A 31 -1.57 -4.64 2.01
C THR A 31 -1.16 -5.62 0.92
N ALA A 32 0.15 -5.74 0.67
CA ALA A 32 0.75 -6.77 -0.17
C ALA A 32 1.85 -7.50 0.62
N GLY A 33 2.00 -8.80 0.37
CA GLY A 33 3.06 -9.62 0.96
C GLY A 33 3.81 -10.39 -0.12
N VAL A 34 5.13 -10.48 0.00
CA VAL A 34 5.97 -11.27 -0.90
C VAL A 34 6.88 -12.21 -0.12
N TYR A 35 7.08 -13.40 -0.67
CA TYR A 35 7.96 -14.42 -0.12
C TYR A 35 8.93 -14.88 -1.22
N SER A 36 10.21 -14.57 -1.06
CA SER A 36 11.27 -14.96 -1.98
C SER A 36 12.64 -14.85 -1.30
N THR A 37 13.56 -15.74 -1.68
CA THR A 37 14.99 -15.62 -1.36
C THR A 37 15.81 -15.06 -2.53
N ASP A 38 15.18 -14.84 -3.68
CA ASP A 38 15.79 -14.16 -4.83
C ASP A 38 15.52 -12.66 -4.73
N GLU A 39 16.58 -11.88 -4.56
CA GLU A 39 16.55 -10.42 -4.48
C GLU A 39 15.91 -9.79 -5.72
N LYS A 40 16.09 -10.38 -6.91
CA LYS A 40 15.47 -9.85 -8.13
C LYS A 40 13.95 -9.89 -8.07
N VAL A 41 13.40 -10.89 -7.41
CA VAL A 41 11.95 -11.00 -7.21
C VAL A 41 11.48 -9.98 -6.18
N LEU A 42 12.24 -9.76 -5.10
CA LEU A 42 11.93 -8.76 -4.08
C LEU A 42 11.92 -7.35 -4.69
N ASP A 43 12.99 -6.98 -5.42
CA ASP A 43 13.11 -5.70 -6.12
C ASP A 43 11.97 -5.50 -7.14
N ALA A 44 11.68 -6.53 -7.95
CA ALA A 44 10.60 -6.46 -8.94
C ALA A 44 9.22 -6.30 -8.28
N THR A 45 9.02 -6.86 -7.09
CA THR A 45 7.78 -6.73 -6.33
C THR A 45 7.66 -5.36 -5.68
N GLU A 46 8.76 -4.83 -5.13
CA GLU A 46 8.80 -3.47 -4.58
C GLU A 46 8.43 -2.44 -5.66
N LEU A 47 9.05 -2.53 -6.85
CA LEU A 47 8.71 -1.67 -7.98
C LEU A 47 7.23 -1.81 -8.38
N ALA A 48 6.72 -3.04 -8.46
CA ALA A 48 5.30 -3.28 -8.76
C ALA A 48 4.38 -2.66 -7.72
N ALA A 49 4.73 -2.75 -6.42
CA ALA A 49 3.95 -2.22 -5.32
C ALA A 49 3.92 -0.69 -5.33
N MET A 50 5.05 -0.05 -5.66
CA MET A 50 5.15 1.39 -5.87
C MET A 50 4.29 1.85 -7.05
N GLU A 51 4.34 1.15 -8.19
CA GLU A 51 3.56 1.46 -9.39
C GLU A 51 2.05 1.47 -9.14
N VAL A 52 1.56 0.52 -8.34
CA VAL A 52 0.13 0.39 -8.02
C VAL A 52 -0.25 1.01 -6.67
N GLY A 53 0.68 1.70 -6.02
CA GLY A 53 0.46 2.43 -4.78
C GLY A 53 -0.05 1.56 -3.63
N VAL A 54 0.60 0.43 -3.33
CA VAL A 54 0.26 -0.43 -2.18
C VAL A 54 1.49 -0.66 -1.29
N HIS A 55 1.26 -0.78 0.02
CA HIS A 55 2.31 -1.08 0.99
C HIS A 55 2.73 -2.54 0.91
N LEU A 56 4.04 -2.80 0.90
CA LEU A 56 4.63 -4.12 0.75
C LEU A 56 5.29 -4.59 2.05
N SER A 57 5.04 -5.84 2.42
CA SER A 57 5.82 -6.57 3.44
C SER A 57 6.57 -7.73 2.80
N CYS A 58 7.85 -7.86 3.10
CA CYS A 58 8.70 -8.91 2.55
C CYS A 58 9.04 -9.97 3.60
N ASN A 59 8.88 -11.24 3.26
CA ASN A 59 9.38 -12.38 4.02
C ASN A 59 8.94 -12.40 5.51
N LEU A 60 7.66 -12.09 5.78
CA LEU A 60 7.09 -12.17 7.13
C LEU A 60 6.95 -13.63 7.59
N THR A 61 7.97 -14.12 8.30
CA THR A 61 8.05 -15.50 8.84
C THR A 61 8.08 -15.54 10.38
N GLY A 62 7.96 -14.37 11.02
CA GLY A 62 7.97 -14.20 12.48
C GLY A 62 6.61 -13.80 13.07
N GLY A 63 6.63 -13.07 14.18
CA GLY A 63 5.42 -12.64 14.91
C GLY A 63 4.72 -11.39 14.34
N VAL A 64 5.13 -10.91 13.16
CA VAL A 64 4.50 -9.79 12.46
C VAL A 64 3.72 -10.33 11.26
N PHE A 65 2.48 -9.91 11.12
CA PHE A 65 1.58 -10.35 10.06
C PHE A 65 1.22 -9.18 9.12
N VAL A 66 0.96 -9.50 7.85
CA VAL A 66 0.76 -8.51 6.77
C VAL A 66 -0.38 -7.51 7.04
N ASN A 67 -1.35 -7.87 7.87
CA ASN A 67 -2.50 -7.06 8.24
C ASN A 67 -2.27 -6.17 9.47
N GLN A 68 -1.12 -6.26 10.12
CA GLN A 68 -0.76 -5.43 11.27
C GLN A 68 -0.12 -4.12 10.79
N SER A 69 -0.50 -3.01 11.42
CA SER A 69 0.09 -1.69 11.20
C SER A 69 0.18 -0.95 12.54
N ALA A 70 1.33 -0.33 12.81
CA ALA A 70 1.60 0.44 14.01
C ALA A 70 1.41 1.95 13.76
N ALA A 71 0.62 2.61 14.62
CA ALA A 71 0.50 4.06 14.61
C ALA A 71 1.89 4.72 14.78
N PHE A 72 2.06 5.90 14.18
CA PHE A 72 3.31 6.66 14.17
C PHE A 72 4.48 6.03 13.39
N SER A 73 4.26 4.91 12.70
CA SER A 73 5.22 4.28 11.79
C SER A 73 4.58 4.01 10.45
N ASP A 74 3.52 3.20 10.46
CA ASP A 74 2.98 2.61 9.25
C ASP A 74 1.80 3.44 8.77
N PHE A 75 1.90 3.99 7.57
CA PHE A 75 0.75 4.59 6.92
C PHE A 75 -0.25 3.49 6.58
N HIS A 76 -1.48 3.60 7.06
CA HIS A 76 -2.54 2.70 6.62
C HIS A 76 -3.19 3.25 5.36
N ALA A 77 -3.19 2.44 4.29
CA ALA A 77 -3.47 2.88 2.93
C ALA A 77 -2.48 3.94 2.39
N THR A 78 -2.55 4.21 1.08
CA THR A 78 -1.69 5.18 0.40
C THR A 78 -2.44 6.39 -0.14
N GLY A 79 -3.74 6.26 -0.43
CA GLY A 79 -4.47 7.24 -1.24
C GLY A 79 -4.22 7.14 -2.74
N ALA A 80 -3.37 6.21 -3.19
CA ALA A 80 -2.87 6.12 -4.57
C ALA A 80 -3.52 5.00 -5.40
N ASN A 81 -4.45 4.23 -4.82
CA ASN A 81 -5.17 3.16 -5.53
C ASN A 81 -6.64 3.11 -5.11
N PRO A 82 -7.51 2.36 -5.82
CA PRO A 82 -8.96 2.37 -5.56
C PRO A 82 -9.40 1.95 -4.15
N ALA A 83 -8.53 1.35 -3.33
CA ALA A 83 -8.91 0.89 -1.99
C ALA A 83 -9.14 2.04 -1.00
N ALA A 84 -8.45 3.17 -1.19
CA ALA A 84 -8.65 4.36 -0.38
C ALA A 84 -8.13 5.61 -1.13
N ASN A 85 -8.80 6.75 -0.91
CA ASN A 85 -8.40 8.05 -1.49
C ASN A 85 -7.53 8.91 -0.56
N ALA A 86 -7.13 8.39 0.60
CA ALA A 86 -6.21 9.04 1.54
C ALA A 86 -5.47 8.00 2.39
N ALA A 87 -4.31 8.38 2.92
CA ALA A 87 -3.58 7.60 3.92
C ALA A 87 -3.99 7.98 5.35
N LEU A 88 -3.87 7.04 6.30
CA LEU A 88 -4.04 7.26 7.74
C LEU A 88 -2.67 7.17 8.43
N THR A 89 -2.04 8.27 8.81
CA THR A 89 -2.37 9.67 8.45
C THR A 89 -1.14 10.36 7.89
N ASP A 90 -1.35 11.33 7.01
CA ASP A 90 -0.29 12.20 6.49
C ASP A 90 -0.72 13.68 6.53
N GLY A 91 0.10 14.57 5.98
CA GLY A 91 -0.23 15.99 5.88
C GLY A 91 -1.47 16.26 5.01
N ALA A 92 -1.64 15.53 3.91
CA ALA A 92 -2.79 15.69 3.01
C ALA A 92 -4.12 15.34 3.70
N TYR A 93 -4.09 14.37 4.61
CA TYR A 93 -5.25 13.93 5.38
C TYR A 93 -5.84 15.05 6.23
N VAL A 94 -5.04 16.03 6.70
CA VAL A 94 -5.48 17.07 7.64
C VAL A 94 -5.38 18.50 7.11
N ALA A 95 -4.41 18.80 6.24
CA ALA A 95 -4.08 20.18 5.86
C ALA A 95 -5.23 20.89 5.14
N ASN A 96 -6.07 20.15 4.41
CA ASN A 96 -7.17 20.74 3.66
C ASN A 96 -8.45 20.95 4.50
N ARG A 97 -8.44 20.65 5.81
CA ARG A 97 -9.61 20.76 6.69
C ARG A 97 -9.85 22.15 7.29
N PHE A 98 -8.90 23.08 7.15
CA PHE A 98 -9.03 24.46 7.62
C PHE A 98 -8.44 25.45 6.61
N ARG A 99 -8.73 26.75 6.78
CA ARG A 99 -8.21 27.84 5.94
C ARG A 99 -7.62 28.93 6.82
N ILE A 100 -6.63 29.65 6.29
CA ILE A 100 -6.00 30.78 6.95
C ILE A 100 -6.43 32.05 6.23
N VAL A 101 -6.94 33.02 6.98
CA VAL A 101 -7.29 34.35 6.47
C VAL A 101 -6.49 35.38 7.27
N GLN A 102 -5.78 36.27 6.58
CA GLN A 102 -4.98 37.32 7.21
C GLN A 102 -5.49 38.72 6.86
N SER A 103 -5.35 39.65 7.80
CA SER A 103 -5.59 41.09 7.60
C SER A 103 -4.45 41.88 8.24
N ARG A 104 -4.09 43.02 7.63
CA ARG A 104 -3.08 43.96 8.15
C ARG A 104 -3.45 45.39 7.81
N ARG A 105 -3.20 46.33 8.72
CA ARG A 105 -3.37 47.78 8.53
C ARG A 105 -2.24 48.57 9.19
N HIS A 106 -1.92 49.74 8.65
CA HIS A 106 -1.09 50.73 9.32
C HIS A 106 -1.84 51.36 10.51
N ALA A 107 -1.11 52.07 11.38
CA ALA A 107 -1.69 52.98 12.36
C ALA A 107 -2.32 54.19 11.65
#